data_AF-A0A075WFP9-F1
#
_entry.id   AF-A0A075WFP9-F1
#
_cell.length_a   1.000
_cell.length_b   1.000
_cell.length_c   1.000
_cell.angle_alpha   90.00
_cell.angle_beta   90.00
_cell.angle_gamma   90.00
#
_symmetry.space_group_name_H-M   'P 1'
#
loop_
_entity.id
_entity.type
_entity.pdbx_description
1 polymer ?
#
loop_
_entity_poly.entity_id
_entity_poly.type
_entity_poly.pdbx_seq_one_letter_code
_entity_poly.pdbx_strand_id
1 'polypeptide(L)'
;MERKCPLCGGEMVRSRTNQAGYSRYFWRAPWEKGLAKLGRGIDAYPWLCIKCGAVIPYVEESTLEKLRKEYERLRASGFRF
;
A
#
# COMPACT_ATOMS: atom_id res chain seq x y z
N MET A 1 -8.31 -8.41 -11.24
CA MET A 1 -9.18 -7.48 -10.49
C MET A 1 -9.07 -6.11 -11.12
N GLU A 2 -10.18 -5.57 -11.60
CA GLU A 2 -10.29 -4.19 -12.06
C GLU A 2 -10.44 -3.28 -10.84
N ARG A 3 -9.58 -2.26 -10.70
CA ARG A 3 -9.75 -1.22 -9.66
C ARG A 3 -10.37 0.02 -10.29
N LYS A 4 -11.22 0.70 -9.53
CA LYS A 4 -11.74 2.03 -9.88
C LYS A 4 -10.95 3.11 -9.15
N CYS A 5 -10.78 4.25 -9.80
CA CYS A 5 -10.05 5.39 -9.27
C CYS A 5 -10.85 6.02 -8.14
N PRO A 6 -10.28 6.16 -6.94
CA PRO A 6 -10.99 6.76 -5.80
C PRO A 6 -11.25 8.26 -5.99
N LEU A 7 -10.60 8.91 -6.96
CA LEU A 7 -10.72 10.34 -7.21
C LEU A 7 -11.81 10.67 -8.25
N CYS A 8 -12.10 9.79 -9.21
CA CYS A 8 -13.00 10.10 -10.33
C CYS A 8 -13.89 8.94 -10.83
N GLY A 9 -13.80 7.77 -10.19
CA GLY A 9 -14.52 6.54 -10.55
C GLY A 9 -14.03 5.84 -11.83
N GLY A 10 -13.03 6.38 -12.53
CA GLY A 10 -12.49 5.81 -13.77
C GLY A 10 -11.77 4.48 -13.56
N GLU A 11 -11.56 3.71 -14.63
CA GLU A 11 -10.79 2.47 -14.56
C GLU A 11 -9.31 2.72 -14.27
N MET A 12 -8.70 1.81 -13.51
CA MET A 12 -7.28 1.83 -13.19
C MET A 12 -6.56 0.60 -13.72
N VAL A 13 -5.35 0.83 -14.23
CA VAL A 13 -4.46 -0.21 -14.76
C VAL A 13 -3.20 -0.31 -13.89
N ARG A 14 -2.90 -1.52 -13.41
CA ARG A 14 -1.73 -1.80 -12.56
C ARG A 14 -0.44 -1.82 -13.40
N SER A 15 0.62 -1.21 -12.89
CA SER A 15 1.98 -1.39 -13.41
C SER A 15 2.46 -2.84 -13.20
N ARG A 16 3.26 -3.35 -14.14
CA ARG A 16 3.94 -4.66 -13.97
C ARG A 16 5.06 -4.62 -12.94
N THR A 17 5.51 -3.43 -12.56
CA THR A 17 6.61 -3.20 -11.62
C THR A 17 6.21 -2.19 -10.55
N ASN A 18 6.71 -2.38 -9.35
CA ASN A 18 6.64 -1.44 -8.22
C ASN A 18 7.84 -0.48 -8.20
N GLN A 19 8.67 -0.49 -9.23
CA GLN A 19 9.85 0.35 -9.39
C GLN A 19 9.62 1.37 -10.50
N ALA A 20 9.99 2.63 -10.22
CA ALA A 20 10.14 3.66 -11.24
C ALA A 20 11.56 4.24 -11.12
N GLY A 21 12.45 3.86 -12.04
CA GLY A 21 13.88 4.20 -11.96
C GLY A 21 14.53 3.62 -10.70
N TYR A 22 15.21 4.47 -9.91
CA TYR A 22 15.87 4.09 -8.66
C TYR A 22 14.95 4.09 -7.43
N SER A 23 13.67 4.45 -7.59
CA SER A 23 12.72 4.56 -6.49
C SER A 23 11.76 3.35 -6.47
N ARG A 24 11.57 2.77 -5.28
CA ARG A 24 10.53 1.76 -5.02
C ARG A 24 9.33 2.44 -4.38
N TYR A 25 8.14 2.09 -4.84
CA TYR A 25 6.93 2.42 -4.12
C TYR A 25 6.76 1.42 -2.98
N PHE A 26 6.90 1.90 -1.75
CA PHE A 26 6.69 1.09 -0.57
C PHE A 26 6.06 1.90 0.56
N TRP A 27 5.41 1.19 1.47
CA TRP A 27 4.89 1.75 2.71
C TRP A 27 5.55 1.06 3.91
N ARG A 28 5.68 1.77 5.02
CA ARG A 28 6.20 1.21 6.28
C ARG A 28 5.20 1.48 7.39
N ALA A 29 4.94 0.46 8.19
CA ALA A 29 4.04 0.57 9.32
C ALA A 29 4.67 1.46 10.41
N PRO A 30 4.00 2.53 10.86
CA PRO A 30 4.54 3.41 11.89
C PRO A 30 4.66 2.72 13.27
N TRP A 31 3.96 1.59 13.46
CA TRP A 31 3.96 0.82 14.71
C TRP A 31 5.06 -0.24 14.81
N GLU A 32 5.89 -0.43 13.78
CA GLU A 32 7.06 -1.30 13.86
C GLU A 32 8.15 -0.70 14.78
N LYS A 33 8.34 -1.26 15.99
CA LYS A 33 9.39 -0.85 16.95
C LYS A 33 10.52 -1.88 17.04
N GLY A 34 11.77 -1.41 17.23
CA GLY A 34 12.93 -2.26 17.60
C GLY A 34 13.68 -2.96 16.45
N LEU A 35 14.49 -3.99 16.78
CA LEU A 35 15.30 -4.82 15.85
C LEU A 35 14.46 -5.60 14.81
N ALA A 36 13.13 -5.59 14.92
CA ALA A 36 12.20 -6.01 13.87
C ALA A 36 12.21 -5.09 12.63
N LYS A 37 12.91 -3.94 12.69
CA LYS A 37 13.22 -3.00 11.59
C LYS A 37 13.88 -3.59 10.34
N LEU A 38 14.30 -4.85 10.36
CA LEU A 38 14.89 -5.54 9.20
C LEU A 38 13.84 -5.96 8.15
N GLY A 39 12.54 -5.79 8.44
CA GLY A 39 11.45 -5.99 7.48
C GLY A 39 11.46 -4.93 6.38
N ARG A 40 11.83 -5.35 5.17
CA ARG A 40 11.82 -4.54 3.94
C ARG A 40 10.47 -3.84 3.80
N GLY A 41 10.49 -2.56 3.39
CA GLY A 41 9.26 -1.80 3.14
C GLY A 41 8.26 -2.60 2.30
N ILE A 42 6.98 -2.43 2.59
CA ILE A 42 5.91 -3.19 1.96
C ILE A 42 5.70 -2.64 0.57
N ASP A 43 6.03 -3.46 -0.43
CA ASP A 43 5.93 -3.09 -1.83
C ASP A 43 4.49 -2.73 -2.20
N ALA A 44 4.34 -1.58 -2.85
CA ALA A 44 3.11 -1.10 -3.42
C ALA A 44 3.27 -0.95 -4.93
N TYR A 45 2.27 -1.36 -5.70
CA TYR A 45 2.30 -1.26 -7.15
C TYR A 45 1.56 0.00 -7.58
N PRO A 46 2.13 0.85 -8.44
CA PRO A 46 1.42 1.97 -9.05
C PRO A 46 0.25 1.51 -9.91
N TRP A 47 -0.87 2.21 -9.81
CA TRP A 47 -2.01 2.08 -10.70
C TRP A 47 -2.28 3.43 -11.36
N LEU A 48 -2.38 3.43 -12.69
CA LEU A 48 -2.73 4.61 -13.48
C LEU A 48 -4.23 4.62 -13.73
N CYS A 49 -4.92 5.71 -13.38
CA CYS A 49 -6.27 5.95 -13.86
C CYS A 49 -6.23 6.48 -15.30
N ILE A 50 -6.81 5.73 -16.24
CA ILE A 50 -6.83 6.09 -17.67
C ILE A 50 -7.82 7.24 -17.96
N LYS A 51 -8.71 7.56 -17.01
CA LYS A 51 -9.67 8.67 -17.12
C LYS A 51 -9.09 10.02 -16.70
N CYS A 52 -8.42 10.11 -15.54
CA CYS A 52 -7.96 11.39 -14.98
C CYS A 52 -6.44 11.51 -14.80
N GLY A 53 -5.66 10.48 -15.16
CA GLY A 53 -4.19 10.51 -15.10
C GLY A 53 -3.59 10.30 -13.71
N ALA A 54 -4.40 10.13 -12.66
CA ALA A 54 -3.88 9.88 -11.31
C ALA A 54 -3.07 8.58 -11.23
N VAL A 55 -1.89 8.63 -10.61
CA VAL A 55 -1.05 7.46 -10.29
C VAL A 55 -1.08 7.22 -8.80
N ILE A 56 -1.62 6.08 -8.37
CA ILE A 56 -1.80 5.75 -6.95
C ILE A 56 -1.16 4.39 -6.66
N PRO A 57 -0.19 4.29 -5.73
CA PRO A 57 0.38 3.02 -5.33
C PRO A 57 -0.56 2.25 -4.39
N TYR A 58 -0.77 0.96 -4.66
CA TYR A 58 -1.57 0.06 -3.83
C TYR A 58 -0.75 -1.14 -3.38
N VAL A 59 -0.87 -1.49 -2.09
CA VAL A 59 -0.35 -2.75 -1.54
C VAL A 59 -1.21 -3.91 -2.02
N GLU A 60 -0.60 -5.08 -2.21
CA GLU A 60 -1.33 -6.31 -2.53
C GLU A 60 -2.36 -6.67 -1.46
N GLU A 61 -3.52 -7.17 -1.87
CA GLU A 61 -4.68 -7.38 -1.00
C GLU A 61 -4.37 -8.32 0.17
N SER A 62 -3.61 -9.38 -0.10
CA SER A 62 -3.19 -10.36 0.92
C SER A 62 -2.29 -9.76 2.00
N THR A 63 -1.49 -8.74 1.64
CA THR A 63 -0.66 -8.00 2.59
C THR A 63 -1.48 -6.95 3.32
N LEU A 64 -2.36 -6.25 2.61
CA LEU A 64 -3.28 -5.26 3.21
C LEU A 64 -4.16 -5.90 4.29
N GLU A 65 -4.66 -7.11 4.05
CA GLU A 65 -5.47 -7.85 5.04
C GLU A 65 -4.67 -8.19 6.31
N LYS A 66 -3.40 -8.57 6.18
CA LYS A 66 -2.53 -8.80 7.35
C LYS A 66 -2.30 -7.52 8.14
N LEU A 67 -2.00 -6.43 7.44
CA LEU A 67 -1.81 -5.10 8.05
C LEU A 67 -3.07 -4.61 8.76
N ARG A 68 -4.25 -4.81 8.16
CA ARG A 68 -5.53 -4.47 8.78
C ARG A 68 -5.72 -5.23 10.10
N LYS A 69 -5.49 -6.55 10.11
CA LYS A 69 -5.62 -7.36 11.33
C LYS A 69 -4.64 -6.93 12.42
N GLU A 70 -3.41 -6.58 12.04
CA GLU A 70 -2.40 -6.09 12.98
C GLU A 70 -2.79 -4.72 13.55
N TYR A 71 -3.20 -3.79 12.69
CA TYR A 71 -3.69 -2.47 13.08
C TYR A 71 -4.85 -2.59 14.09
N GLU A 72 -5.88 -3.39 13.78
CA GLU A 72 -7.03 -3.56 14.68
C GLU A 72 -6.63 -4.19 16.02
N ARG A 73 -5.70 -5.16 16.02
CA ARG A 73 -5.18 -5.75 17.26
C ARG A 73 -4.47 -4.71 18.13
N LEU A 74 -3.60 -3.91 17.53
CA LEU A 74 -2.84 -2.86 18.24
C LEU A 74 -3.78 -1.75 18.75
N ARG A 75 -4.74 -1.36 17.93
CA ARG A 75 -5.77 -0.39 18.34
C ARG A 75 -6.56 -0.89 19.55
N ALA A 76 -6.97 -2.16 19.54
CA ALA A 76 -7.67 -2.78 20.66
C ALA A 76 -6.81 -2.88 21.93
N SER A 77 -5.48 -2.99 21.81
CA SER A 77 -4.56 -2.98 22.96
C SER A 77 -4.24 -1.57 23.48
N GLY A 78 -4.86 -0.52 22.94
CA GLY A 78 -4.59 0.87 23.32
C GLY A 78 -3.29 1.43 22.75
N PHE A 79 -2.73 0.79 21.71
CA PHE A 79 -1.57 1.33 21.01
C PHE A 79 -1.94 2.65 20.32
N ARG A 80 -1.06 3.65 20.42
CA ARG A 80 -1.17 4.93 19.72
C ARG A 80 -0.22 4.95 18.54
N PHE A 81 -0.79 5.10 17.34
CA PHE A 81 -0.11 5.10 16.05
C PHE A 81 0.62 6.41 15.75
#